data_AF-A0A1A3C9I4-F1
#
_entry.id   AF-A0A1A3C9I4-F1
#
_cell.length_a   1.000
_cell.length_b   1.000
_cell.length_c   1.000
_cell.angle_alpha   90.00
_cell.angle_beta   90.00
_cell.angle_gamma   90.00
#
_symmetry.space_group_name_H-M   'P 1'
#
loop_
_entity.id
_entity.type
_entity.pdbx_description
1 polymer ?
#
loop_
_entity_poly.entity_id
_entity_poly.type
_entity_poly.pdbx_seq_one_letter_code
_entity_poly.pdbx_strand_id
1 'polypeptide(L)'
;MLPDHVETPPAKGIRLSWLSTAAMTAIIALTAAMAWALMHDSGPTPPPPETSYLSALKDAGLTNVANSDAGAIARGRHVCQQLEDGGAEQGMPADKFAVDAFCPQFAKGFHILESTTATGTFVLNDSNGLGEIASDGTTCEGATDFADVDRDTQVTVKNGKNEFLNTTTLGPGKGDSATCTFSFSFPVIEGQDRYVVSIGRRGEFSYTFEQLRARGVHIRLGQ
;
A
#
# COMPACT_ATOMS: atom_id res chain seq x y z
N MET A 1 -30.69 36.00 82.69
CA MET A 1 -29.27 36.11 83.03
C MET A 1 -28.92 34.99 83.99
N LEU A 2 -28.01 34.10 83.55
CA LEU A 2 -27.10 33.21 84.30
C LEU A 2 -27.66 32.24 85.37
N PRO A 3 -26.93 31.16 85.72
CA PRO A 3 -27.37 29.80 85.44
C PRO A 3 -27.54 28.95 86.70
N ASP A 4 -28.11 27.76 86.53
CA ASP A 4 -28.29 26.78 87.61
C ASP A 4 -27.47 25.50 87.41
N HIS A 5 -26.81 25.16 88.50
CA HIS A 5 -26.59 23.83 89.07
C HIS A 5 -25.33 23.01 88.75
N VAL A 6 -24.97 22.29 89.81
CA VAL A 6 -23.72 21.63 90.19
C VAL A 6 -24.02 20.15 90.48
N GLU A 7 -23.20 19.25 89.90
CA GLU A 7 -22.73 17.92 90.38
C GLU A 7 -23.73 16.75 90.66
N THR A 8 -23.47 15.44 90.53
CA THR A 8 -22.38 14.50 90.07
C THR A 8 -23.00 13.07 89.85
N PRO A 9 -22.30 11.90 89.86
CA PRO A 9 -22.06 10.92 88.75
C PRO A 9 -22.80 9.54 88.99
N PRO A 10 -22.40 8.31 88.52
CA PRO A 10 -21.47 7.81 87.49
C PRO A 10 -22.02 6.65 86.56
N ALA A 11 -21.20 6.27 85.57
CA ALA A 11 -20.97 4.93 84.98
C ALA A 11 -22.05 4.16 84.18
N LYS A 12 -21.71 3.78 82.93
CA LYS A 12 -21.32 2.41 82.53
C LYS A 12 -21.03 2.31 81.03
N GLY A 13 -19.88 1.75 80.68
CA GLY A 13 -19.51 1.42 79.30
C GLY A 13 -20.26 0.18 78.78
N ILE A 14 -20.61 0.22 77.50
CA ILE A 14 -21.07 -0.95 76.73
C ILE A 14 -20.17 -1.06 75.50
N ARG A 15 -19.37 -2.12 75.48
CA ARG A 15 -18.74 -2.70 74.29
C ARG A 15 -19.77 -3.57 73.56
N LEU A 16 -19.47 -3.90 72.29
CA LEU A 16 -20.19 -4.71 71.29
C LEU A 16 -21.04 -3.87 70.33
N SER A 17 -21.01 -4.07 69.01
CA SER A 17 -20.36 -5.07 68.18
C SER A 17 -20.34 -4.55 66.74
N TRP A 18 -19.16 -4.21 66.24
CA TRP A 18 -18.85 -4.14 64.82
C TRP A 18 -18.22 -5.49 64.50
N LEU A 19 -18.76 -6.27 63.55
CA LEU A 19 -18.03 -7.28 62.74
C LEU A 19 -18.93 -8.25 61.93
N SER A 20 -20.26 -8.23 62.02
CA SER A 20 -21.09 -9.24 61.33
C SER A 20 -21.60 -8.86 59.92
N THR A 21 -21.42 -7.62 59.44
CA THR A 21 -21.90 -7.19 58.10
C THR A 21 -20.82 -7.09 57.02
N ALA A 22 -19.55 -7.35 57.33
CA ALA A 22 -18.46 -7.24 56.34
C ALA A 22 -18.19 -8.54 55.55
N ALA A 23 -18.56 -9.71 56.09
CA ALA A 23 -18.24 -10.98 55.46
C ALA A 23 -19.20 -11.34 54.29
N MET A 24 -20.49 -11.01 54.40
CA MET A 24 -21.46 -11.32 53.31
C MET A 24 -21.28 -10.43 52.08
N THR A 25 -20.90 -9.16 52.25
CA THR A 25 -20.70 -8.23 51.12
C THR A 25 -19.48 -8.59 50.29
N ALA A 26 -18.41 -9.07 50.92
CA ALA A 26 -17.20 -9.52 50.21
C ALA A 26 -17.47 -10.73 49.30
N ILE A 27 -18.29 -11.69 49.74
CA ILE A 27 -18.62 -12.88 48.95
C ILE A 27 -19.47 -12.51 47.73
N ILE A 28 -20.46 -11.63 47.89
CA ILE A 28 -21.33 -11.18 46.78
C ILE A 28 -20.52 -10.37 45.75
N ALA A 29 -19.58 -9.52 46.20
CA ALA A 29 -18.71 -8.78 45.30
C ALA A 29 -17.77 -9.70 44.50
N LEU A 30 -17.22 -10.75 45.14
CA LEU A 30 -16.36 -11.72 44.48
C LEU A 30 -17.13 -12.62 43.49
N THR A 31 -18.35 -13.04 43.81
CA THR A 31 -19.17 -13.83 42.88
C THR A 31 -19.67 -12.98 41.72
N ALA A 32 -20.03 -11.71 41.95
CA ALA A 32 -20.37 -10.77 40.90
C ALA A 32 -19.17 -10.44 40.00
N ALA A 33 -17.96 -10.29 40.56
CA ALA A 33 -16.74 -10.07 39.79
C ALA A 33 -16.33 -11.30 38.97
N MET A 34 -16.47 -12.52 39.52
CA MET A 34 -16.28 -13.76 38.74
C MET A 34 -17.32 -13.92 37.64
N ALA A 35 -18.60 -13.68 37.94
CA ALA A 35 -19.66 -13.75 36.94
C ALA A 35 -19.46 -12.70 35.85
N TRP A 36 -19.05 -11.48 36.21
CA TRP A 36 -18.72 -10.43 35.26
C TRP A 36 -17.49 -10.81 34.42
N ALA A 37 -16.42 -11.32 35.02
CA ALA A 37 -15.24 -11.80 34.29
C ALA A 37 -15.59 -12.94 33.32
N LEU A 38 -16.40 -13.91 33.73
CA LEU A 38 -16.85 -15.02 32.88
C LEU A 38 -17.76 -14.56 31.73
N MET A 39 -18.58 -13.52 31.95
CA MET A 39 -19.43 -12.94 30.90
C MET A 39 -18.70 -11.94 30.00
N HIS A 40 -17.63 -11.29 30.48
CA HIS A 40 -16.82 -10.36 29.68
C HIS A 40 -15.76 -11.08 28.84
N ASP A 41 -15.29 -12.26 29.25
CA ASP A 41 -14.41 -13.11 28.43
C ASP A 41 -15.15 -13.80 27.28
N SER A 42 -16.49 -13.75 27.29
CA SER A 42 -17.33 -14.16 26.16
C SER A 42 -17.38 -13.06 25.09
N GLY A 43 -16.21 -12.55 24.68
CA GLY A 43 -16.11 -11.70 23.51
C GLY A 43 -16.70 -12.43 22.30
N PRO A 44 -17.37 -11.72 21.37
CA PRO A 44 -17.87 -12.34 20.14
C PRO A 44 -16.76 -13.16 19.49
N THR A 45 -17.00 -14.44 19.23
CA THR A 45 -16.06 -15.26 18.45
C THR A 45 -15.71 -14.49 17.18
N PRO A 46 -14.41 -14.30 16.88
CA PRO A 46 -14.02 -13.55 15.69
C PRO A 46 -14.69 -14.18 14.47
N PRO A 47 -15.20 -13.35 13.54
CA PRO A 47 -15.84 -13.86 12.34
C PRO A 47 -14.86 -14.78 11.59
N PRO A 48 -15.37 -15.72 10.78
CA PRO A 48 -14.52 -16.52 9.91
C PRO A 48 -13.56 -15.63 9.11
N PRO A 49 -12.31 -16.07 8.89
CA PRO A 49 -11.29 -15.24 8.26
C PRO A 49 -11.72 -14.74 6.87
N GLU A 50 -12.52 -15.50 6.14
CA GLU A 50 -13.10 -15.10 4.86
C GLU A 50 -13.98 -13.85 4.99
N THR A 51 -14.86 -13.81 6.00
CA THR A 51 -15.78 -12.70 6.22
C THR A 51 -15.01 -11.44 6.60
N SER A 52 -14.00 -11.58 7.48
CA SER A 52 -13.14 -10.46 7.87
C SER A 52 -12.33 -9.93 6.68
N TYR A 53 -11.80 -10.84 5.85
CA TYR A 53 -11.05 -10.51 4.65
C TYR A 53 -11.88 -9.72 3.64
N LEU A 54 -13.08 -10.22 3.32
CA LEU A 54 -13.98 -9.55 2.37
C LEU A 54 -14.43 -8.17 2.87
N SER A 55 -14.70 -8.03 4.18
CA SER A 55 -15.00 -6.74 4.79
C SER A 55 -13.83 -5.78 4.65
N ALA A 56 -12.61 -6.22 4.99
CA ALA A 56 -11.42 -5.38 4.92
C ALA A 56 -11.11 -4.91 3.49
N LEU A 57 -11.27 -5.78 2.48
CA LEU A 57 -11.16 -5.41 1.07
C LEU A 57 -12.18 -4.34 0.68
N LYS A 58 -13.43 -4.50 1.12
CA LYS A 58 -14.50 -3.55 0.83
C LYS A 58 -14.23 -2.20 1.49
N ASP A 59 -13.83 -2.19 2.75
CA ASP A 59 -13.52 -0.98 3.51
C ASP A 59 -12.31 -0.23 2.93
N ALA A 60 -11.36 -0.96 2.36
CA ALA A 60 -10.22 -0.42 1.63
C ALA A 60 -10.53 -0.01 0.16
N GLY A 61 -11.77 -0.20 -0.31
CA GLY A 61 -12.16 0.09 -1.69
C GLY A 61 -11.56 -0.86 -2.74
N LEU A 62 -11.01 -2.01 -2.31
CA LEU A 62 -10.36 -3.02 -3.16
C LEU A 62 -11.35 -4.08 -3.68
N THR A 63 -12.52 -3.65 -4.15
CA THR A 63 -13.58 -4.58 -4.61
C THR A 63 -13.28 -5.21 -5.96
N ASN A 64 -12.43 -4.59 -6.77
CA ASN A 64 -12.10 -5.05 -8.13
C ASN A 64 -10.99 -6.11 -8.16
N VAL A 65 -10.55 -6.61 -7.00
CA VAL A 65 -9.60 -7.71 -6.98
C VAL A 65 -10.18 -8.93 -7.67
N ALA A 66 -11.51 -9.15 -7.63
CA ALA A 66 -12.23 -10.33 -8.10
C ALA A 66 -13.50 -10.03 -8.89
N ASN A 67 -13.91 -11.00 -9.71
CA ASN A 67 -15.26 -11.02 -10.28
C ASN A 67 -16.32 -11.51 -9.28
N SER A 68 -15.91 -12.11 -8.15
CA SER A 68 -16.80 -12.64 -7.12
C SER A 68 -16.08 -12.82 -5.77
N ASP A 69 -16.84 -12.85 -4.67
CA ASP A 69 -16.31 -13.08 -3.32
C ASP A 69 -15.55 -14.41 -3.21
N ALA A 70 -16.08 -15.48 -3.80
CA ALA A 70 -15.40 -16.78 -3.86
C ALA A 70 -14.05 -16.67 -4.60
N GLY A 71 -13.99 -15.89 -5.68
CA GLY A 71 -12.76 -15.61 -6.40
C GLY A 71 -11.77 -14.76 -5.60
N ALA A 72 -12.26 -13.81 -4.80
CA ALA A 72 -11.43 -13.03 -3.88
C ALA A 72 -10.78 -13.96 -2.84
N ILE A 73 -11.58 -14.79 -2.16
CA ILE A 73 -11.09 -15.75 -1.16
C ILE A 73 -10.09 -16.72 -1.78
N ALA A 74 -10.39 -17.28 -2.95
CA ALA A 74 -9.50 -18.23 -3.63
C ALA A 74 -8.13 -17.60 -3.93
N ARG A 75 -8.09 -16.35 -4.40
CA ARG A 75 -6.82 -15.64 -4.60
C ARG A 75 -6.13 -15.28 -3.30
N GLY A 76 -6.86 -14.84 -2.28
CA GLY A 76 -6.27 -14.59 -0.97
C GLY A 76 -5.61 -15.85 -0.38
N ARG A 77 -6.24 -17.01 -0.51
CA ARG A 77 -5.64 -18.29 -0.11
C ARG A 77 -4.42 -18.66 -0.97
N HIS A 78 -4.46 -18.36 -2.26
CA HIS A 78 -3.34 -18.61 -3.16
C HIS A 78 -2.10 -17.78 -2.80
N VAL A 79 -2.27 -16.53 -2.34
CA VAL A 79 -1.16 -15.71 -1.82
C VAL A 79 -0.44 -16.43 -0.69
N CYS A 80 -1.17 -16.99 0.27
CA CYS A 80 -0.56 -17.72 1.38
C CYS A 80 0.17 -18.98 0.93
N GLN A 81 -0.38 -19.73 -0.05
CA GLN A 81 0.32 -20.89 -0.63
C GLN A 81 1.65 -20.48 -1.26
N GLN A 82 1.68 -19.38 -2.02
CA GLN A 82 2.92 -18.89 -2.63
C GLN A 82 3.99 -18.51 -1.59
N LEU A 83 3.59 -17.95 -0.45
CA LEU A 83 4.50 -17.61 0.65
C LEU A 83 5.04 -18.87 1.34
N GLU A 84 4.18 -19.87 1.58
CA GLU A 84 4.57 -21.17 2.14
C GLU A 84 5.55 -21.93 1.23
N ASP A 85 5.41 -21.77 -0.08
CA ASP A 85 6.32 -22.34 -1.08
C ASP A 85 7.66 -21.59 -1.22
N GLY A 86 7.91 -20.56 -0.39
CA GLY A 86 9.15 -19.78 -0.39
C GLY A 86 9.16 -18.59 -1.36
N GLY A 87 7.98 -18.11 -1.77
CA GLY A 87 7.83 -16.87 -2.52
C GLY A 87 8.33 -15.63 -1.74
N ALA A 88 8.45 -14.51 -2.44
CA ALA A 88 8.85 -13.25 -1.80
C ALA A 88 7.75 -12.77 -0.84
N GLU A 89 8.12 -12.35 0.37
CA GLU A 89 7.22 -11.77 1.38
C GLU A 89 6.83 -10.33 1.02
N GLN A 90 6.30 -10.12 -0.18
CA GLN A 90 5.86 -8.82 -0.68
C GLN A 90 4.68 -8.97 -1.64
N GLY A 91 3.87 -7.94 -1.77
CA GLY A 91 2.76 -7.93 -2.72
C GLY A 91 1.94 -6.65 -2.69
N MET A 92 0.84 -6.63 -3.42
CA MET A 92 -0.06 -5.49 -3.50
C MET A 92 -0.83 -5.30 -2.17
N PRO A 93 -1.44 -4.13 -1.94
CA PRO A 93 -2.24 -3.89 -0.73
C PRO A 93 -3.32 -4.95 -0.47
N ALA A 94 -3.93 -5.49 -1.52
CA ALA A 94 -4.91 -6.58 -1.42
C ALA A 94 -4.32 -7.88 -0.84
N ASP A 95 -3.06 -8.16 -1.14
CA ASP A 95 -2.35 -9.35 -0.69
C ASP A 95 -2.05 -9.26 0.81
N LYS A 96 -1.77 -8.05 1.33
CA LYS A 96 -1.62 -7.84 2.78
C LYS A 96 -2.85 -8.27 3.56
N PHE A 97 -4.05 -7.91 3.09
CA PHE A 97 -5.29 -8.34 3.75
C PHE A 97 -5.48 -9.85 3.71
N ALA A 98 -5.04 -10.50 2.64
CA ALA A 98 -5.06 -11.96 2.55
C ALA A 98 -4.08 -12.60 3.55
N VAL A 99 -2.87 -12.05 3.65
CA VAL A 99 -1.87 -12.51 4.61
C VAL A 99 -2.36 -12.36 6.05
N ASP A 100 -2.97 -11.22 6.38
CA ASP A 100 -3.52 -10.97 7.72
C ASP A 100 -4.64 -11.94 8.09
N ALA A 101 -5.48 -12.33 7.12
CA ALA A 101 -6.62 -13.20 7.36
C ALA A 101 -6.27 -14.70 7.34
N PHE A 102 -5.41 -15.14 6.39
CA PHE A 102 -5.24 -16.56 6.08
C PHE A 102 -3.87 -17.12 6.49
N CYS A 103 -2.83 -16.30 6.61
CA CYS A 103 -1.48 -16.74 6.99
C CYS A 103 -0.73 -15.68 7.83
N PRO A 104 -1.23 -15.38 9.05
CA PRO A 104 -0.73 -14.29 9.88
C PRO A 104 0.73 -14.43 10.30
N GLN A 105 1.33 -15.61 10.16
CA GLN A 105 2.77 -15.81 10.38
C GLN A 105 3.65 -14.94 9.47
N PHE A 106 3.19 -14.61 8.26
CA PHE A 106 3.92 -13.75 7.32
C PHE A 106 3.56 -12.26 7.47
N ALA A 107 2.49 -11.94 8.21
CA ALA A 107 1.92 -10.58 8.28
C ALA A 107 2.92 -9.51 8.75
N LYS A 108 3.84 -9.88 9.64
CA LYS A 108 4.83 -8.95 10.22
C LYS A 108 5.96 -8.60 9.23
N GLY A 109 6.35 -9.54 8.38
CA GLY A 109 7.42 -9.37 7.39
C GLY A 109 6.93 -8.89 6.03
N PHE A 110 5.63 -9.00 5.76
CA PHE A 110 5.06 -8.71 4.45
C PHE A 110 5.21 -7.24 4.04
N HIS A 111 5.96 -7.00 2.97
CA HIS A 111 6.17 -5.69 2.38
C HIS A 111 5.06 -5.35 1.38
N ILE A 112 4.40 -4.21 1.58
CA ILE A 112 3.39 -3.73 0.63
C ILE A 112 4.10 -2.96 -0.47
N LEU A 113 4.02 -3.48 -1.69
CA LEU A 113 4.62 -2.86 -2.86
C LEU A 113 3.97 -1.52 -3.16
N GLU A 114 4.80 -0.51 -3.35
CA GLU A 114 4.34 0.80 -3.82
C GLU A 114 4.03 0.76 -5.32
N SER A 115 2.96 1.45 -5.73
CA SER A 115 2.62 1.66 -7.14
C SER A 115 2.57 3.15 -7.43
N THR A 116 3.23 3.59 -8.50
CA THR A 116 3.22 4.98 -8.95
C THR A 116 3.18 5.05 -10.47
N THR A 117 3.01 6.26 -11.02
CA THR A 117 3.12 6.51 -12.46
C THR A 117 4.44 7.22 -12.73
N ALA A 118 5.35 6.56 -13.43
CA ALA A 118 6.59 7.16 -13.88
C ALA A 118 6.31 8.05 -15.09
N THR A 119 6.81 9.29 -15.07
CA THR A 119 6.80 10.18 -16.22
C THR A 119 8.12 10.10 -16.96
N GLY A 120 8.09 10.31 -18.27
CA GLY A 120 9.25 10.21 -19.13
C GLY A 120 9.30 11.33 -20.16
N THR A 121 10.52 11.74 -20.48
CA THR A 121 10.83 12.67 -21.56
C THR A 121 11.91 12.07 -22.45
N PHE A 122 11.67 12.12 -23.74
CA PHE A 122 12.62 11.72 -24.78
C PHE A 122 12.89 12.93 -25.66
N VAL A 123 14.16 13.31 -25.81
CA VAL A 123 14.57 14.51 -26.53
C VAL A 123 15.46 14.12 -27.70
N LEU A 124 15.06 14.48 -28.91
CA LEU A 124 15.92 14.51 -30.09
C LEU A 124 16.56 15.89 -30.21
N ASN A 125 17.84 15.92 -30.56
CA ASN A 125 18.61 17.14 -30.78
C ASN A 125 19.33 17.09 -32.13
N ASP A 126 19.12 18.11 -32.96
CA ASP A 126 19.82 18.33 -34.23
C ASP A 126 20.54 19.68 -34.16
N SER A 127 21.58 19.76 -33.33
CA SER A 127 22.31 21.03 -33.15
C SER A 127 23.15 21.42 -34.37
N ASN A 128 23.43 20.44 -35.24
CA ASN A 128 24.22 20.62 -36.45
C ASN A 128 23.37 20.97 -37.68
N GLY A 129 22.04 20.93 -37.57
CA GLY A 129 21.12 21.25 -38.65
C GLY A 129 21.19 20.26 -39.82
N LEU A 130 21.36 18.98 -39.53
CA LEU A 130 21.47 17.91 -40.52
C LEU A 130 20.10 17.48 -41.09
N GLY A 131 19.00 18.03 -40.57
CA GLY A 131 17.65 17.63 -40.94
C GLY A 131 17.23 16.32 -40.29
N GLU A 132 17.71 16.08 -39.06
CA GLU A 132 17.35 14.94 -38.22
C GLU A 132 15.98 15.11 -37.55
N ILE A 133 15.43 16.33 -37.58
CA ILE A 133 14.11 16.66 -37.04
C ILE A 133 13.28 17.37 -38.10
N ALA A 134 12.10 16.83 -38.38
CA ALA A 134 11.06 17.50 -39.14
C ALA A 134 10.14 18.24 -38.19
N SER A 135 9.80 19.50 -38.49
CA SER A 135 8.82 20.27 -37.74
C SER A 135 7.91 21.07 -38.67
N ASP A 136 6.62 21.09 -38.35
CA ASP A 136 5.61 21.90 -39.05
C ASP A 136 5.32 23.24 -38.35
N GLY A 137 6.10 23.57 -37.30
CA GLY A 137 5.91 24.75 -36.46
C GLY A 137 4.94 24.56 -35.28
N THR A 138 4.26 23.41 -35.19
CA THR A 138 3.39 23.05 -34.06
C THR A 138 3.79 21.74 -33.39
N THR A 139 4.21 20.77 -34.20
CA THR A 139 4.72 19.47 -33.78
C THR A 139 6.06 19.22 -34.45
N CYS A 140 6.78 18.24 -33.92
CA CYS A 140 8.02 17.76 -34.50
C CYS A 140 8.11 16.24 -34.37
N GLU A 141 8.86 15.65 -35.28
CA GLU A 141 9.15 14.22 -35.33
C GLU A 141 10.58 13.99 -35.83
N GLY A 142 11.09 12.78 -35.62
CA GLY A 142 12.38 12.40 -36.15
C GLY A 142 12.32 12.29 -37.67
N ALA A 143 13.40 12.72 -38.32
CA ALA A 143 13.62 12.61 -39.76
C ALA A 143 14.95 11.90 -40.01
N THR A 144 15.20 11.52 -41.27
CA THR A 144 16.43 10.87 -41.73
C THR A 144 16.82 9.66 -40.84
N ASP A 145 17.90 9.78 -40.06
CA ASP A 145 18.40 8.72 -39.17
C ASP A 145 17.51 8.49 -37.94
N PHE A 146 16.58 9.40 -37.66
CA PHE A 146 15.57 9.33 -36.62
C PHE A 146 14.15 9.12 -37.14
N ALA A 147 13.95 8.77 -38.41
CA ALA A 147 12.63 8.64 -39.05
C ALA A 147 11.69 7.58 -38.43
N ASP A 148 12.19 6.70 -37.54
CA ASP A 148 11.33 5.80 -36.74
C ASP A 148 10.90 6.36 -35.39
N VAL A 149 11.19 7.63 -35.11
CA VAL A 149 10.75 8.31 -33.90
C VAL A 149 9.64 9.31 -34.25
N ASP A 150 8.45 8.99 -33.80
CA ASP A 150 7.24 9.79 -33.94
C ASP A 150 6.39 9.70 -32.66
N ARG A 151 5.20 10.30 -32.71
CA ARG A 151 4.23 10.28 -31.60
C ARG A 151 3.59 8.91 -31.29
N ASP A 152 3.83 7.88 -32.09
CA ASP A 152 3.27 6.54 -31.88
C ASP A 152 4.36 5.50 -31.62
N THR A 153 5.62 5.95 -31.56
CA THR A 153 6.78 5.12 -31.25
C THR A 153 6.62 4.45 -29.90
N GLN A 154 6.75 3.13 -29.89
CA GLN A 154 6.49 2.32 -28.70
C GLN A 154 7.56 2.53 -27.64
N VAL A 155 7.12 2.69 -26.39
CA VAL A 155 7.96 2.63 -25.20
C VAL A 155 7.63 1.34 -24.45
N THR A 156 8.60 0.45 -24.34
CA THR A 156 8.45 -0.83 -23.64
C THR A 156 9.18 -0.79 -22.30
N VAL A 157 8.57 -1.39 -21.28
CA VAL A 157 9.16 -1.52 -19.95
C VAL A 157 9.24 -2.99 -19.58
N LYS A 158 10.45 -3.45 -19.25
CA LYS A 158 10.73 -4.83 -18.81
C LYS A 158 11.39 -4.82 -17.44
N ASN A 159 11.41 -5.97 -16.76
CA ASN A 159 12.30 -6.16 -15.61
C ASN A 159 13.69 -6.68 -16.03
N GLY A 160 14.61 -6.87 -15.07
CA GLY A 160 15.95 -7.39 -15.37
C GLY A 160 16.00 -8.86 -15.78
N LYS A 161 14.87 -9.57 -15.75
CA LYS A 161 14.70 -10.91 -16.33
C LYS A 161 14.13 -10.88 -17.75
N ASN A 162 13.98 -9.69 -18.34
CA ASN A 162 13.32 -9.44 -19.63
C ASN A 162 11.83 -9.79 -19.67
N GLU A 163 11.18 -9.92 -18.52
CA GLU A 163 9.73 -10.06 -18.46
C GLU A 163 9.08 -8.71 -18.76
N PHE A 164 8.08 -8.73 -19.62
CA PHE A 164 7.35 -7.54 -20.02
C PHE A 164 6.45 -7.07 -18.86
N LEU A 165 6.63 -5.81 -18.45
CA LEU A 165 5.84 -5.18 -17.40
C LEU A 165 4.79 -4.26 -17.99
N ASN A 166 5.15 -3.47 -19.00
CA ASN A 166 4.26 -2.46 -19.57
C ASN A 166 4.67 -2.00 -20.98
N THR A 167 3.72 -1.42 -21.70
CA THR A 167 3.96 -0.67 -22.94
C THR A 167 3.14 0.61 -22.94
N THR A 168 3.73 1.66 -23.49
CA THR A 168 3.05 2.91 -23.84
C THR A 168 3.59 3.38 -25.19
N THR A 169 3.20 4.56 -25.63
CA THR A 169 3.77 5.23 -26.81
C THR A 169 4.34 6.58 -26.38
N LEU A 170 5.18 7.17 -27.23
CA LEU A 170 5.49 8.58 -27.12
C LEU A 170 4.20 9.42 -27.24
N GLY A 171 4.24 10.64 -26.74
CA GLY A 171 3.23 11.65 -27.02
C GLY A 171 3.61 12.49 -28.23
N PRO A 172 2.79 13.48 -28.62
CA PRO A 172 3.15 14.43 -29.66
C PRO A 172 4.49 15.12 -29.36
N GLY A 173 5.39 15.14 -30.33
CA GLY A 173 6.65 15.86 -30.22
C GLY A 173 6.41 17.37 -30.20
N LYS A 174 7.12 18.06 -29.31
CA LYS A 174 7.06 19.53 -29.15
C LYS A 174 8.45 20.12 -29.27
N GLY A 175 8.56 21.18 -30.05
CA GLY A 175 9.81 21.89 -30.29
C GLY A 175 9.90 22.37 -31.73
N ASP A 176 11.11 22.41 -32.25
CA ASP A 176 11.44 22.93 -33.58
C ASP A 176 12.40 21.97 -34.30
N SER A 177 13.00 22.41 -35.41
CA SER A 177 13.95 21.61 -36.17
C SER A 177 15.30 21.39 -35.48
N ALA A 178 15.57 22.01 -34.33
CA ALA A 178 16.81 21.84 -33.57
C ALA A 178 16.60 20.95 -32.33
N THR A 179 15.43 21.02 -31.68
CA THR A 179 15.12 20.17 -30.53
C THR A 179 13.67 19.71 -30.57
N CYS A 180 13.45 18.41 -30.46
CA CYS A 180 12.13 17.81 -30.40
C CYS A 180 11.94 16.97 -29.13
N THR A 181 10.96 17.33 -28.30
CA THR A 181 10.69 16.67 -27.01
C THR A 181 9.38 15.90 -27.05
N PHE A 182 9.45 14.62 -26.71
CA PHE A 182 8.32 13.71 -26.56
C PHE A 182 8.12 13.41 -25.07
N SER A 183 6.86 13.38 -24.62
CA SER A 183 6.51 13.01 -23.25
C SER A 183 5.75 11.70 -23.23
N PHE A 184 5.94 10.88 -22.20
CA PHE A 184 5.22 9.62 -22.01
C PHE A 184 5.08 9.31 -20.52
N SER A 185 4.24 8.35 -20.18
CA SER A 185 4.13 7.84 -18.81
C SER A 185 3.66 6.40 -18.80
N PHE A 186 3.99 5.69 -17.73
CA PHE A 186 3.56 4.30 -17.51
C PHE A 186 3.45 4.00 -16.01
N PRO A 187 2.48 3.17 -15.58
CA PRO A 187 2.46 2.68 -14.21
C PRO A 187 3.65 1.76 -13.94
N VAL A 188 4.22 1.90 -12.75
CA VAL A 188 5.33 1.12 -12.23
C VAL A 188 5.01 0.68 -10.80
N ILE A 189 5.30 -0.59 -10.52
CA ILE A 189 5.09 -1.21 -9.20
C ILE A 189 6.45 -1.65 -8.70
N GLU A 190 6.75 -1.36 -7.44
CA GLU A 190 7.95 -1.80 -6.73
C GLU A 190 8.13 -3.34 -6.79
N GLY A 191 9.32 -3.84 -6.48
CA GLY A 191 9.57 -5.28 -6.30
C GLY A 191 10.29 -5.94 -7.47
N GLN A 192 10.61 -5.19 -8.53
CA GLN A 192 11.50 -5.65 -9.60
C GLN A 192 12.97 -5.39 -9.24
N ASP A 193 13.88 -6.21 -9.76
CA ASP A 193 15.32 -6.03 -9.56
C ASP A 193 15.84 -4.74 -10.24
N ARG A 194 15.28 -4.43 -11.41
CA ARG A 194 15.47 -3.19 -12.17
C ARG A 194 14.35 -3.06 -13.20
N TYR A 195 14.22 -1.86 -13.77
CA TYR A 195 13.30 -1.56 -14.86
C TYR A 195 14.11 -1.16 -16.09
N VAL A 196 13.87 -1.83 -17.20
CA VAL A 196 14.51 -1.57 -18.49
C VAL A 196 13.49 -0.90 -19.39
N VAL A 197 13.71 0.39 -19.69
CA VAL A 197 12.87 1.19 -20.57
C VAL A 197 13.52 1.24 -21.96
N SER A 198 12.77 0.87 -22.99
CA SER A 198 13.23 0.86 -24.38
C SER A 198 12.31 1.73 -25.22
N ILE A 199 12.87 2.59 -26.07
CA ILE A 199 12.10 3.48 -26.96
C ILE A 199 12.34 3.03 -28.40
N GLY A 200 11.32 2.43 -29.03
CA GLY A 200 11.42 1.84 -30.36
C GLY A 200 12.65 0.93 -30.47
N ARG A 201 13.59 1.30 -31.35
CA ARG A 201 14.87 0.60 -31.54
C ARG A 201 16.07 1.40 -31.03
N ARG A 202 15.84 2.44 -30.22
CA ARG A 202 16.81 3.47 -29.83
C ARG A 202 17.61 3.15 -28.56
N GLY A 203 17.62 1.88 -28.17
CA GLY A 203 18.36 1.36 -27.02
C GLY A 203 17.48 1.05 -25.82
N GLU A 204 18.15 0.55 -24.78
CA GLU A 204 17.54 0.14 -23.52
C GLU A 204 18.21 0.89 -22.36
N PHE A 205 17.40 1.40 -21.43
CA PHE A 205 17.84 2.24 -20.32
C PHE A 205 17.39 1.62 -19.00
N SER A 206 18.33 1.35 -18.11
CA SER A 206 18.06 0.70 -16.82
C SER A 206 17.84 1.70 -15.70
N TYR A 207 16.79 1.49 -14.91
CA TYR A 207 16.40 2.31 -13.77
C TYR A 207 16.06 1.45 -12.54
N THR A 208 16.18 2.03 -11.35
CA THR A 208 15.57 1.50 -10.13
C THR A 208 14.16 2.07 -9.93
N PHE A 209 13.35 1.42 -9.07
CA PHE A 209 12.03 1.95 -8.70
C PHE A 209 12.12 3.38 -8.15
N GLU A 210 13.10 3.61 -7.27
CA GLU A 210 13.38 4.92 -6.66
C GLU A 210 13.68 6.01 -7.70
N GLN A 211 14.46 5.69 -8.74
CA GLN A 211 14.76 6.63 -9.81
C GLN A 211 13.50 6.99 -10.60
N LEU A 212 12.69 5.99 -10.96
CA LEU A 212 11.44 6.20 -11.69
C LEU A 212 10.43 7.00 -10.86
N ARG A 213 10.31 6.72 -9.56
CA ARG A 213 9.43 7.45 -8.64
C ARG A 213 9.86 8.90 -8.45
N ALA A 214 11.15 9.13 -8.21
CA ALA A 214 11.64 10.46 -7.80
C ALA A 214 11.96 11.39 -8.98
N ARG A 215 12.41 10.84 -10.11
CA ARG A 215 12.93 11.62 -11.25
C ARG A 215 12.30 11.25 -12.58
N GLY A 216 11.68 10.08 -12.70
CA GLY A 216 11.18 9.59 -13.97
C GLY A 216 12.30 9.24 -14.96
N VAL A 217 11.95 9.29 -16.24
CA VAL A 217 12.84 8.94 -17.36
C VAL A 217 13.25 10.20 -18.12
N HIS A 218 14.54 10.38 -18.32
CA HIS A 218 15.09 11.45 -19.15
C HIS A 218 16.12 10.86 -20.10
N ILE A 219 15.81 10.87 -21.40
CA ILE A 219 16.66 10.33 -22.45
C ILE A 219 16.85 11.40 -23.51
N ARG A 220 18.09 11.60 -23.96
CA ARG A 220 18.43 12.51 -25.06
C ARG A 220 19.28 11.80 -26.09
N LEU A 221 18.92 11.94 -27.36
CA LEU A 221 19.67 11.44 -28.51
C LEU A 221 19.91 12.54 -29.54
N GLY A 222 20.80 12.26 -30.49
CA GLY A 222 21.29 13.23 -31.47
C GLY A 222 22.54 13.96 -31.00
N GLN A 223 23.03 14.88 -31.83
CA GLN A 223 24.20 15.72 -31.53
C GLN A 223 23.80 17.18 -31.58
#